data_AF-A0A940JI46-F1
#
_entry.id   AF-A0A940JI46-F1
#
_cell.length_a   1.000
_cell.length_b   1.000
_cell.length_c   1.000
_cell.angle_alpha   90.00
_cell.angle_beta   90.00
_cell.angle_gamma   90.00
#
_symmetry.space_group_name_H-M   'P 1'
#
loop_
_entity.id
_entity.type
_entity.pdbx_description
1 polymer ?
#
loop_
_entity_poly.entity_id
_entity_poly.type
_entity_poly.pdbx_seq_one_letter_code
_entity_poly.pdbx_strand_id
1 'polypeptide(L)'
;MTPEQRFRAYIDAFNRNDYDLLCSHYAPDIRLVIGNGTELVGRQAIVDFYRPVKAVTQRTIKVLQCFHEGNVLAAEIESEFLALQDLPDFVSGPMNKGDRRYLNSLVLYDFEGDHYTRIRAAVLRREYRPVA
;
A
#
# COMPACT_ATOMS: atom_id res chain seq x y z
N MET A 1 -5.76 -11.91 -18.01
CA MET A 1 -5.30 -10.60 -17.51
C MET A 1 -3.81 -10.74 -17.20
N THR A 2 -2.95 -9.82 -17.62
CA THR A 2 -1.51 -9.89 -17.29
C THR A 2 -1.28 -9.57 -15.80
N PRO A 3 -0.14 -9.96 -15.20
CA PRO A 3 0.19 -9.56 -13.83
C PRO A 3 0.12 -8.04 -13.60
N GLU A 4 0.55 -7.23 -14.56
CA GLU A 4 0.48 -5.76 -14.48
C GLU A 4 -0.96 -5.26 -14.48
N GLN A 5 -1.82 -5.82 -15.34
CA GLN A 5 -3.24 -5.46 -15.37
C GLN A 5 -3.92 -5.84 -14.05
N ARG A 6 -3.61 -7.02 -13.49
CA ARG A 6 -4.09 -7.45 -12.17
C ARG A 6 -3.62 -6.51 -11.07
N PHE A 7 -2.35 -6.11 -11.11
CA PHE A 7 -1.79 -5.16 -10.16
C PHE A 7 -2.50 -3.81 -10.23
N ARG A 8 -2.80 -3.30 -11.43
CA ARG A 8 -3.58 -2.06 -11.58
C ARG A 8 -4.99 -2.18 -11.01
N ALA A 9 -5.69 -3.28 -11.30
CA ALA A 9 -7.01 -3.54 -10.72
C ALA A 9 -6.97 -3.63 -9.19
N TYR A 10 -5.93 -4.26 -8.63
CA TYR A 10 -5.68 -4.33 -7.19
C TYR A 10 -5.45 -2.93 -6.58
N ILE A 11 -4.66 -2.06 -7.24
CA ILE A 11 -4.44 -0.67 -6.81
C ILE A 11 -5.72 0.16 -6.94
N ASP A 12 -6.54 -0.07 -7.97
CA ASP A 12 -7.83 0.60 -8.11
C ASP A 12 -8.80 0.21 -6.99
N ALA A 13 -8.85 -1.07 -6.61
CA ALA A 13 -9.59 -1.54 -5.44
C ALA A 13 -9.10 -0.86 -4.16
N PHE A 14 -7.78 -0.76 -3.99
CA PHE A 14 -7.16 -0.05 -2.86
C PHE A 14 -7.64 1.41 -2.78
N ASN A 15 -7.57 2.14 -3.89
CA ASN A 15 -7.93 3.56 -3.99
C ASN A 15 -9.43 3.81 -3.76
N ARG A 16 -10.29 2.85 -4.11
CA ARG A 16 -11.75 2.91 -3.82
C ARG A 16 -12.12 2.49 -2.39
N ASN A 17 -11.15 2.06 -1.58
CA ASN A 17 -11.38 1.43 -0.28
C ASN A 17 -12.26 0.16 -0.35
N ASP A 18 -12.19 -0.57 -1.46
CA ASP A 18 -12.91 -1.83 -1.67
C ASP A 18 -12.08 -2.99 -1.11
N TYR A 19 -12.22 -3.25 0.19
CA TYR A 19 -11.37 -4.22 0.88
C TYR A 19 -11.72 -5.66 0.60
N ASP A 20 -12.98 -5.95 0.31
CA ASP A 20 -13.40 -7.30 -0.06
C ASP A 20 -12.69 -7.69 -1.37
N LEU A 21 -12.70 -6.77 -2.34
CA LEU A 21 -11.94 -6.96 -3.57
C LEU A 21 -10.42 -6.95 -3.32
N LEU A 22 -9.90 -6.02 -2.53
CA LEU A 22 -8.47 -5.97 -2.18
C LEU A 22 -7.98 -7.29 -1.58
N CYS A 23 -8.72 -7.84 -0.61
CA CYS A 23 -8.34 -9.05 0.10
C CYS A 23 -8.50 -10.31 -0.75
N SER A 24 -9.37 -10.28 -1.76
CA SER A 24 -9.52 -11.37 -2.73
C SER A 24 -8.24 -11.61 -3.55
N HIS A 25 -7.37 -10.61 -3.68
CA HIS A 25 -6.07 -10.74 -4.36
C HIS A 25 -4.98 -11.42 -3.54
N TYR A 26 -5.20 -11.68 -2.25
CA TYR A 26 -4.18 -12.26 -1.37
C TYR A 26 -4.33 -13.76 -1.25
N ALA A 27 -3.24 -14.50 -1.13
CA ALA A 27 -3.27 -15.85 -0.59
C ALA A 27 -3.73 -15.82 0.88
N PRO A 28 -4.31 -16.91 1.44
CA PRO A 28 -4.70 -16.95 2.85
C PRO A 28 -3.57 -16.60 3.83
N ASP A 29 -2.34 -17.01 3.50
CA ASP A 29 -1.11 -16.89 4.29
C ASP A 29 -0.17 -15.77 3.80
N ILE A 30 -0.70 -14.79 3.06
CA ILE A 30 0.03 -13.63 2.53
C ILE A 30 0.98 -13.02 3.57
N ARG A 31 2.22 -12.72 3.15
CA ARG A 31 3.22 -12.02 3.97
C ARG A 31 3.47 -10.62 3.44
N LEU A 32 3.12 -9.59 4.20
CA LEU A 32 3.40 -8.21 3.86
C LEU A 32 4.50 -7.66 4.76
N VAL A 33 5.63 -7.24 4.17
CA VAL A 33 6.68 -6.49 4.85
C VAL A 33 6.61 -5.03 4.39
N ILE A 34 6.22 -4.14 5.30
CA ILE A 34 6.10 -2.71 5.00
C ILE A 34 7.46 -2.00 5.13
N GLY A 35 7.56 -0.77 4.64
CA GLY A 35 8.85 -0.07 4.46
C GLY A 35 9.65 0.26 5.74
N ASN A 36 9.13 -0.02 6.94
CA ASN A 36 9.87 0.08 8.21
C ASN A 36 10.32 -1.30 8.75
N GLY A 37 10.04 -2.39 8.03
CA GLY A 37 10.41 -3.75 8.41
C GLY A 37 9.33 -4.54 9.17
N THR A 38 8.19 -3.93 9.54
CA THR A 38 7.08 -4.68 10.17
C THR A 38 6.54 -5.73 9.19
N GLU A 39 6.45 -6.98 9.66
CA GLU A 39 5.85 -8.10 8.94
C GLU A 39 4.42 -8.36 9.43
N LEU A 40 3.48 -8.49 8.49
CA LEU A 40 2.09 -8.86 8.71
C LEU A 40 1.82 -10.18 7.99
N VAL A 41 1.25 -11.16 8.70
CA VAL A 41 1.00 -12.50 8.17
C VAL A 41 -0.49 -12.80 8.16
N GLY A 42 -1.01 -13.13 6.98
CA GLY A 42 -2.41 -13.44 6.73
C GLY A 42 -3.27 -12.21 6.44
N ARG A 43 -4.38 -12.44 5.72
CA ARG A 43 -5.30 -11.37 5.26
C ARG A 43 -5.83 -10.52 6.42
N GLN A 44 -6.20 -11.15 7.52
CA GLN A 44 -6.79 -10.47 8.68
C GLN A 44 -5.79 -9.51 9.34
N ALA A 45 -4.52 -9.91 9.49
CA ALA A 45 -3.49 -9.05 10.06
C ALA A 45 -3.28 -7.77 9.22
N ILE A 46 -3.35 -7.89 7.90
CA ILE A 46 -3.27 -6.74 6.98
C ILE A 46 -4.47 -5.81 7.17
N VAL A 47 -5.68 -6.37 7.23
CA VAL A 47 -6.91 -5.58 7.44
C VAL A 47 -6.88 -4.84 8.78
N ASP A 48 -6.52 -5.53 9.86
CA ASP A 48 -6.50 -4.98 11.21
C ASP A 48 -5.45 -3.86 11.34
N PHE A 49 -4.30 -4.01 10.68
CA PHE A 49 -3.26 -2.99 10.66
C PHE A 49 -3.70 -1.71 9.92
N TYR A 50 -4.32 -1.85 8.73
CA TYR A 50 -4.66 -0.69 7.90
C TYR A 50 -6.00 -0.03 8.24
N ARG A 51 -6.92 -0.71 8.92
CA ARG A 51 -8.22 -0.16 9.34
C ARG A 51 -8.08 1.13 10.16
N PRO A 52 -7.30 1.20 11.26
CA PRO A 52 -7.16 2.43 12.04
C PRO A 52 -6.44 3.54 11.26
N VAL A 53 -5.43 3.20 10.45
CA VAL A 53 -4.69 4.17 9.62
C VAL A 53 -5.63 4.87 8.64
N LYS A 54 -6.52 4.12 8.00
CA LYS A 54 -7.48 4.65 7.02
C LYS A 54 -8.66 5.39 7.66
N ALA A 55 -8.97 5.13 8.93
CA ALA A 55 -9.99 5.91 9.63
C ALA A 55 -9.57 7.37 9.80
N VAL A 56 -8.26 7.65 9.81
CA VAL A 56 -7.73 8.98 10.10
C VAL A 56 -6.91 9.58 8.96
N THR A 57 -6.61 8.81 7.91
CA THR A 57 -5.94 9.26 6.69
C THR A 57 -6.67 8.78 5.44
N GLN A 58 -6.70 9.61 4.41
CA GLN A 58 -7.02 9.15 3.05
C GLN A 58 -5.72 8.85 2.32
N ARG A 59 -5.55 7.60 1.87
CA ARG A 59 -4.38 7.19 1.08
C ARG A 59 -4.77 6.89 -0.37
N THR A 60 -4.06 7.48 -1.32
CA THR A 60 -4.17 7.16 -2.76
C THR A 60 -2.83 6.69 -3.29
N ILE A 61 -2.87 5.82 -4.30
CA ILE A 61 -1.68 5.24 -4.94
C ILE A 61 -1.77 5.44 -6.45
N LYS A 62 -0.67 5.88 -7.06
CA LYS A 62 -0.44 5.90 -8.49
C LYS A 62 0.68 4.93 -8.83
N VAL A 63 0.47 4.13 -9.88
CA VAL A 63 1.50 3.23 -10.41
C VAL A 63 2.28 3.95 -11.50
N LEU A 64 3.58 4.13 -11.30
CA LEU A 64 4.48 4.78 -12.25
C LEU A 64 5.02 3.77 -13.27
N GLN A 65 5.58 2.68 -12.76
CA GLN A 65 6.12 1.57 -13.57
C GLN A 65 5.67 0.25 -12.96
N CYS A 66 5.50 -0.78 -13.80
CA CYS A 66 5.10 -2.11 -13.37
C CYS A 66 5.53 -3.13 -14.43
N PHE A 67 6.23 -4.17 -14.01
CA PHE A 67 6.69 -5.27 -14.85
C PHE A 67 6.82 -6.54 -14.02
N HIS A 68 6.82 -7.70 -14.66
CA HIS A 68 7.04 -8.98 -13.99
C HIS A 68 8.10 -9.81 -14.70
N GLU A 69 8.74 -10.71 -13.95
CA GLU A 69 9.58 -11.80 -14.45
C GLU A 69 9.18 -13.07 -13.68
N GLY A 70 8.73 -14.09 -14.40
CA GLY A 70 8.14 -15.28 -13.79
C GLY A 70 7.00 -14.94 -12.83
N ASN A 71 7.13 -15.37 -11.57
CA ASN A 71 6.13 -15.20 -10.51
C ASN A 71 6.41 -14.00 -9.59
N VAL A 72 7.22 -13.04 -10.04
CA VAL A 72 7.57 -11.83 -9.28
C VAL A 72 7.21 -10.61 -10.10
N LEU A 73 6.39 -9.73 -9.53
CA LEU A 73 6.07 -8.42 -10.08
C LEU A 73 6.79 -7.32 -9.30
N ALA A 74 7.43 -6.41 -10.02
CA ALA A 74 8.04 -5.21 -9.47
C ALA A 74 7.28 -3.97 -9.97
N ALA A 75 7.08 -3.01 -9.07
CA ALA A 75 6.47 -1.74 -9.45
C ALA A 75 7.09 -0.57 -8.69
N GLU A 76 7.14 0.57 -9.38
CA GLU A 76 7.36 1.87 -8.75
C GLU A 76 6.00 2.52 -8.55
N ILE A 77 5.73 2.97 -7.33
CA ILE A 77 4.47 3.60 -6.95
C ILE A 77 4.70 4.92 -6.23
N GLU A 78 3.80 5.88 -6.46
CA GLU A 78 3.64 7.07 -5.63
C GLU A 78 2.41 6.89 -4.74
N SER A 79 2.58 7.15 -3.46
CA SER A 79 1.48 7.18 -2.48
C SER A 79 1.33 8.56 -1.91
N GLU A 80 0.10 9.03 -1.81
CA GLU A 80 -0.25 10.23 -1.05
C GLU A 80 -1.03 9.81 0.20
N PHE A 81 -0.72 10.43 1.34
CA PHE A 81 -1.50 10.36 2.57
C PHE A 81 -1.98 11.77 2.91
N LEU A 82 -3.29 11.96 2.98
CA LEU A 82 -3.94 13.17 3.48
C LEU A 82 -4.42 12.93 4.91
N ALA A 83 -4.02 13.77 5.86
CA ALA A 83 -4.52 13.72 7.24
C ALA A 83 -5.95 14.30 7.32
N LEU A 84 -6.89 13.50 7.81
CA LEU A 84 -8.30 13.89 7.94
C LEU A 84 -8.60 14.61 9.27
N GLN A 85 -7.68 14.50 10.21
CA GLN A 85 -7.68 15.10 11.55
C GLN A 85 -6.23 15.35 12.00
N ASP A 86 -6.03 15.95 13.17
CA ASP A 86 -4.70 16.08 13.76
C ASP A 86 -4.19 14.72 14.25
N LEU A 87 -2.92 14.42 13.94
CA LEU A 87 -2.27 13.15 14.18
C LEU A 87 -0.88 13.35 14.80
N PRO A 88 -0.79 13.73 16.09
CA PRO A 88 0.49 13.97 16.75
C PRO A 88 1.37 12.72 16.82
N ASP A 89 0.76 11.54 16.94
CA ASP A 89 1.47 10.26 17.14
C ASP A 89 1.42 9.34 15.91
N PHE A 90 1.23 9.89 14.71
CA PHE A 90 1.14 9.05 13.51
C PHE A 90 2.46 8.32 13.25
N VAL A 91 2.36 7.02 12.89
CA VAL A 91 3.52 6.12 12.72
C VAL A 91 4.57 6.64 11.73
N SER A 92 4.16 7.45 10.75
CA SER A 92 5.09 8.05 9.77
C SER A 92 5.63 9.42 10.18
N GLY A 93 5.31 9.88 11.40
CA GLY A 93 5.60 11.18 12.00
C GLY A 93 4.35 12.06 12.20
N PRO A 94 4.39 13.12 13.03
CA PRO A 94 3.22 13.99 13.28
C PRO A 94 2.64 14.64 12.01
N MET A 95 1.32 14.83 11.92
CA MET A 95 0.63 15.57 10.86
C MET A 95 -0.55 16.37 11.44
N ASN A 96 -0.75 17.61 10.98
CA ASN A 96 -1.97 18.37 11.24
C ASN A 96 -3.06 17.97 10.23
N LYS A 97 -4.33 18.23 10.58
CA LYS A 97 -5.44 18.08 9.64
C LYS A 97 -5.18 18.86 8.36
N GLY A 98 -5.30 18.18 7.21
CA GLY A 98 -5.10 18.76 5.89
C GLY A 98 -3.68 18.62 5.34
N ASP A 99 -2.70 18.27 6.18
CA ASP A 99 -1.35 18.01 5.73
C ASP A 99 -1.29 16.80 4.78
N ARG A 100 -0.28 16.81 3.91
CA ARG A 100 -0.02 15.72 2.97
C ARG A 100 1.36 15.13 3.13
N ARG A 101 1.46 13.82 2.92
CA ARG A 101 2.72 13.11 2.77
C ARG A 101 2.75 12.32 1.48
N TYR A 102 3.86 12.44 0.79
CA TYR A 102 4.13 11.74 -0.45
C TYR A 102 5.26 10.75 -0.22
N LEU A 103 5.04 9.51 -0.66
CA LEU A 103 6.04 8.46 -0.70
C LEU A 103 6.21 8.00 -2.13
N ASN A 104 7.45 7.89 -2.59
CA ASN A 104 7.79 7.12 -3.78
C ASN A 104 8.46 5.83 -3.31
N SER A 105 7.96 4.69 -3.78
CA SER A 105 8.37 3.37 -3.29
C SER A 105 8.54 2.36 -4.42
N LEU A 106 9.50 1.47 -4.26
CA LEU A 106 9.58 0.23 -5.03
C LEU A 106 8.89 -0.87 -4.24
N VAL A 107 8.07 -1.66 -4.92
CA VAL A 107 7.34 -2.77 -4.34
C VAL A 107 7.57 -4.04 -5.15
N LEU A 108 7.73 -5.16 -4.43
CA LEU A 108 7.83 -6.50 -5.00
C LEU A 108 6.66 -7.33 -4.53
N TYR A 109 6.03 -8.04 -5.46
CA TYR A 109 4.91 -8.93 -5.25
C TYR A 109 5.26 -10.31 -5.79
N ASP A 110 5.43 -11.27 -4.89
CA ASP A 110 5.48 -12.68 -5.26
C ASP A 110 4.03 -13.20 -5.38
N PHE A 111 3.75 -14.01 -6.39
CA PHE A 111 2.40 -14.52 -6.63
C PHE A 111 2.36 -15.96 -7.13
N GLU A 112 1.26 -16.65 -6.84
CA GLU A 112 0.92 -17.96 -7.39
C GLU A 112 -0.48 -17.90 -8.00
N GLY A 113 -0.58 -18.20 -9.30
CA GLY A 113 -1.80 -17.98 -10.07
C GLY A 113 -2.25 -16.51 -9.97
N ASP A 114 -3.40 -16.29 -9.35
CA ASP A 114 -4.02 -14.97 -9.18
C ASP A 114 -3.83 -14.33 -7.80
N HIS A 115 -3.14 -15.02 -6.90
CA HIS A 115 -2.98 -14.57 -5.51
C HIS A 115 -1.56 -14.12 -5.21
N TYR A 116 -1.42 -12.96 -4.57
CA TYR A 116 -0.17 -12.52 -3.98
C TYR A 116 0.12 -13.35 -2.73
N THR A 117 1.34 -13.88 -2.64
CA THR A 117 1.83 -14.69 -1.50
C THR A 117 2.80 -13.90 -0.63
N ARG A 118 3.51 -12.92 -1.20
CA ARG A 118 4.39 -12.03 -0.45
C ARG A 118 4.49 -10.65 -1.09
N ILE A 119 4.51 -9.62 -0.24
CA ILE A 119 4.63 -8.22 -0.63
C ILE A 119 5.75 -7.59 0.18
N ARG A 120 6.65 -6.87 -0.50
CA ARG A 120 7.78 -6.16 0.11
C ARG A 120 7.85 -4.75 -0.45
N ALA A 121 8.14 -3.77 0.39
CA ALA A 121 8.26 -2.37 -0.03
C ALA A 121 9.56 -1.73 0.46
N ALA A 122 10.18 -0.92 -0.39
CA ALA A 122 11.29 -0.04 -0.05
C ALA A 122 10.93 1.40 -0.46
N VAL A 123 11.19 2.36 0.43
CA VAL A 123 10.90 3.78 0.17
C VAL A 123 12.11 4.43 -0.49
N LEU A 124 11.92 5.00 -1.67
CA LEU A 124 12.94 5.76 -2.40
C LEU A 124 12.99 7.23 -1.96
N ARG A 125 11.80 7.85 -1.81
CA ARG A 125 11.68 9.27 -1.46
C ARG A 125 10.51 9.51 -0.51
N ARG A 126 10.70 10.46 0.41
CA ARG A 126 9.66 10.98 1.30
C ARG A 126 9.58 12.49 1.14
N GLU A 127 8.36 13.01 1.12
CA GLU A 127 8.11 14.45 1.10
C GLU A 127 6.90 14.77 1.97
N TYR A 128 7.05 15.76 2.85
CA TYR A 128 5.97 16.27 3.68
C TYR A 128 5.57 17.67 3.19
N ARG A 129 4.28 17.88 3.01
CA ARG A 129 3.70 19.15 2.57
C ARG A 129 2.67 19.58 3.62
N PRO A 130 3.02 20.54 4.49
CA PRO A 130 2.04 21.08 5.43
C PRO A 130 0.93 21.81 4.67
N VAL A 131 -0.27 21.85 5.25
CA VAL A 131 -1.31 22.76 4.80
C VAL A 131 -0.84 24.21 5.00
N ALA A 132 -1.01 25.04 3.97
CA ALA A 132 -0.63 26.45 4.01
C ALA A 132 -1.52 27.26 4.95
#